data_AF-A0A1Q8B7N8-F1
#
_entry.id   AF-A0A1Q8B7N8-F1
#
_cell.length_a   1.000
_cell.length_b   1.000
_cell.length_c   1.000
_cell.angle_alpha   90.00
_cell.angle_beta   90.00
_cell.angle_gamma   90.00
#
_symmetry.space_group_name_H-M   'P 1'
#
loop_
_entity.id
_entity.type
_entity.pdbx_description
1 polymer ?
#
loop_
_entity_poly.entity_id
_entity_poly.type
_entity_poly.pdbx_seq_one_letter_code
_entity_poly.pdbx_strand_id
1 'polypeptide(L)'
;MLSEIDDPEEKAQAQLTVAQLAEKPTAKTLRETLKKYIDKGLDQYIYETHLEGNLPKFLYFDEFYQMEGQVNFETLKKRLSDKQLLDSDRPMLGLIELARINLDQLVVAQNTLELVSRIEGAGNYLSRRILDYWSQNRHIQLRFDLRPGRAGDPPGFQNGTNLWANVYDSAHWVTVRVGTRSRGFIWFFSFLAWFSQQQKSGKPIILLLDEPGIFLHASAQGDLLRFMEKELKGQHQVIYTTHSPFMIDPRHFERVRIVRDRSVEEERPLPKDQEGTKVFSDPLQADPGSLFPLQGALAYDITQTLFIGPNSLIIEGVSDLIYLQTISAIL
;
A
#
# COMPACT_ATOMS: atom_id res chain seq x y z
N MET A 1 -18.83 32.67 46.78
CA MET A 1 -17.89 33.65 47.39
C MET A 1 -18.54 34.99 47.71
N LEU A 2 -19.23 35.69 46.80
CA LEU A 2 -19.93 36.95 47.14
C LEU A 2 -21.29 36.77 47.84
N SER A 3 -21.76 35.53 47.96
CA SER A 3 -23.04 35.15 48.57
C SER A 3 -22.96 34.87 50.08
N GLU A 4 -21.77 34.90 50.66
CA GLU A 4 -21.49 34.53 52.07
C GLU A 4 -21.10 35.74 52.93
N ILE A 5 -21.19 36.97 52.39
CA ILE A 5 -20.89 38.20 53.13
C ILE A 5 -22.22 38.82 53.58
N ASP A 6 -22.48 38.78 54.89
CA ASP A 6 -23.71 39.26 55.52
C ASP A 6 -23.72 40.78 55.76
N ASP A 7 -22.56 41.45 55.75
CA ASP A 7 -22.45 42.90 55.92
C ASP A 7 -22.70 43.66 54.57
N PRO A 8 -23.71 44.55 54.50
CA PRO A 8 -24.04 45.30 53.28
C PRO A 8 -22.93 46.23 52.78
N GLU A 9 -22.17 46.86 53.68
CA GLU A 9 -21.09 47.79 53.30
C GLU A 9 -19.87 47.01 52.81
N GLU A 10 -19.52 45.92 53.49
CA GLU A 10 -18.40 45.06 53.11
C GLU A 10 -18.68 44.34 51.77
N LYS A 11 -19.94 43.97 51.52
CA LYS A 11 -20.40 43.43 50.23
C LYS A 11 -20.36 44.48 49.11
N ALA A 12 -20.73 45.72 49.39
CA ALA A 12 -20.61 46.82 48.42
C ALA A 12 -19.14 47.15 48.11
N GLN A 13 -18.28 47.14 49.13
CA GLN A 13 -16.83 47.34 48.98
C GLN A 13 -16.18 46.20 48.19
N ALA A 14 -16.55 44.95 48.46
CA ALA A 14 -16.08 43.78 47.72
C ALA A 14 -16.57 43.80 46.27
N GLN A 15 -17.81 44.23 46.00
CA GLN A 15 -18.32 44.41 44.63
C GLN A 15 -17.59 45.53 43.88
N LEU A 16 -17.30 46.65 44.54
CA LEU A 16 -16.49 47.73 43.97
C LEU A 16 -15.05 47.27 43.68
N THR A 17 -14.47 46.46 44.57
CA THR A 17 -13.11 45.91 44.40
C THR A 17 -13.06 44.91 43.24
N VAL A 18 -14.08 44.07 43.09
CA VAL A 18 -14.23 43.15 41.95
C VAL A 18 -14.47 43.92 40.65
N ALA A 19 -15.24 45.02 40.67
CA ALA A 19 -15.46 45.88 39.52
C ALA A 19 -14.21 46.68 39.10
N GLN A 20 -13.30 46.95 40.04
CA GLN A 20 -12.02 47.63 39.80
C GLN A 20 -10.87 46.68 39.43
N LEU A 21 -11.04 45.36 39.58
CA LEU A 21 -10.08 44.37 39.11
C LEU A 21 -10.08 44.35 37.57
N ALA A 22 -9.24 45.19 36.97
CA ALA A 22 -8.98 45.14 35.55
C ALA A 22 -8.36 43.78 35.20
N GLU A 23 -9.02 43.04 34.30
CA GLU A 23 -8.53 41.76 33.80
C GLU A 23 -7.14 42.00 33.18
N LYS A 24 -6.11 41.39 33.78
CA LYS A 24 -4.73 41.55 33.28
C LYS A 24 -4.70 41.12 31.80
N PRO A 25 -3.91 41.78 30.94
CA PRO A 25 -3.85 41.45 29.51
C PRO A 25 -3.62 39.96 29.26
N THR A 26 -2.77 39.34 30.08
CA THR A 26 -2.46 37.91 30.06
C THR A 26 -3.66 37.01 30.35
N ALA A 27 -4.52 37.41 31.29
CA ALA A 27 -5.74 36.67 31.63
C ALA A 27 -6.77 36.77 30.49
N LYS A 28 -6.87 37.92 29.84
CA LYS A 28 -7.71 38.11 28.66
C LYS A 28 -7.24 37.27 27.47
N THR A 29 -5.94 37.25 27.18
CA THR A 29 -5.36 36.40 26.12
C THR A 29 -5.57 34.91 26.41
N LEU A 30 -5.37 34.48 27.67
CA LEU A 30 -5.60 33.10 28.08
C LEU A 30 -7.08 32.71 27.91
N ARG A 31 -8.01 33.59 28.30
CA ARG A 31 -9.46 33.36 28.18
C ARG A 31 -9.93 33.32 26.72
N GLU A 32 -9.39 34.16 25.85
CA GLU A 32 -9.64 34.11 24.41
C GLU A 32 -9.07 32.83 23.77
N THR A 33 -7.94 32.34 24.27
CA THR A 33 -7.35 31.07 23.82
C THR A 33 -8.18 29.88 24.33
N LEU A 34 -8.60 29.90 25.60
CA LEU A 34 -9.47 28.89 26.22
C LEU A 34 -10.84 28.81 25.55
N LYS A 35 -11.42 29.92 25.10
CA LYS A 35 -12.67 29.91 24.32
C LYS A 35 -12.58 29.01 23.09
N LYS A 36 -11.43 29.00 22.41
CA LYS A 36 -11.20 28.13 21.23
C LYS A 36 -11.22 26.64 21.59
N TYR A 37 -10.85 26.29 22.83
CA TYR A 37 -10.86 24.91 23.35
C TYR A 37 -12.22 24.53 23.97
N ILE A 38 -12.94 25.48 24.55
CA ILE A 38 -14.21 25.24 25.26
C ILE A 38 -15.37 25.01 24.29
N ASP A 39 -15.40 25.73 23.15
CA ASP A 39 -16.53 25.63 22.20
C ASP A 39 -16.57 24.31 21.42
N LYS A 40 -15.42 23.65 21.23
CA LYS A 40 -15.29 22.38 20.47
C LYS A 40 -14.79 21.19 21.30
N GLY A 41 -14.23 21.43 22.48
CA GLY A 41 -13.46 20.44 23.23
C GLY A 41 -11.98 20.45 22.81
N LEU A 42 -11.09 20.22 23.80
CA LEU A 42 -9.63 20.25 23.60
C LEU A 42 -9.17 19.24 22.55
N ASP A 43 -9.71 18.01 22.58
CA ASP A 43 -9.32 16.93 21.67
C ASP A 43 -9.66 17.27 20.21
N GLN A 44 -10.84 17.82 19.96
CA GLN A 44 -11.28 18.21 18.61
C GLN A 44 -10.43 19.37 18.07
N TYR A 45 -10.11 20.35 18.91
CA TYR A 45 -9.22 21.44 18.51
C TYR A 45 -7.82 20.93 18.13
N ILE A 46 -7.25 20.04 18.94
CA ILE A 46 -5.94 19.43 18.67
C ILE A 46 -6.00 18.64 17.36
N TYR A 47 -7.07 17.86 17.15
CA TYR A 47 -7.26 17.10 15.93
C TYR A 47 -7.30 18.00 14.69
N GLU A 48 -8.25 18.94 14.62
CA GLU A 48 -8.47 19.79 13.44
C GLU A 48 -7.28 20.72 13.15
N THR A 49 -6.62 21.23 14.22
CA THR A 49 -5.55 22.24 14.06
C THR A 49 -4.19 21.60 13.81
N HIS A 50 -3.90 20.45 14.42
CA HIS A 50 -2.54 19.90 14.45
C HIS A 50 -2.41 18.49 13.84
N LEU A 51 -3.45 17.64 13.92
CA LEU A 51 -3.35 16.24 13.48
C LEU A 51 -3.94 16.00 12.09
N GLU A 52 -5.10 16.56 11.77
CA GLU A 52 -5.87 16.26 10.55
C GLU A 52 -5.06 16.46 9.27
N GLY A 53 -4.27 17.53 9.20
CA GLY A 53 -3.40 17.82 8.05
C GLY A 53 -2.25 16.82 7.87
N ASN A 54 -1.80 16.19 8.96
CA ASN A 54 -0.63 15.31 9.01
C ASN A 54 -0.98 13.82 9.08
N LEU A 55 -2.27 13.47 9.18
CA LEU A 55 -2.69 12.08 9.27
C LEU A 55 -2.37 11.33 7.96
N PRO A 56 -1.73 10.15 8.05
CA PRO A 56 -1.47 9.33 6.89
C PRO A 56 -2.78 8.80 6.33
N LYS A 57 -2.78 8.59 5.02
CA LYS A 57 -3.89 7.92 4.34
C LYS A 57 -3.75 6.41 4.53
N PHE A 58 -4.73 5.77 5.13
CA PHE A 58 -4.82 4.32 5.18
C PHE A 58 -5.43 3.79 3.89
N LEU A 59 -4.74 2.85 3.27
CA LEU A 59 -5.20 2.19 2.05
C LEU A 59 -5.12 0.69 2.24
N TYR A 60 -6.21 0.01 1.92
CA TYR A 60 -6.29 -1.44 1.93
C TYR A 60 -6.41 -1.94 0.49
N PHE A 61 -5.63 -2.96 0.16
CA PHE A 61 -5.67 -3.61 -1.15
C PHE A 61 -5.60 -5.12 -0.97
N ASP A 62 -6.61 -5.79 -1.49
CA ASP A 62 -6.78 -7.24 -1.46
C ASP A 62 -6.89 -7.83 -2.87
N GLU A 63 -7.33 -9.08 -2.95
CA GLU A 63 -7.48 -9.80 -4.21
C GLU A 63 -8.61 -9.30 -5.12
N PHE A 64 -9.56 -8.50 -4.63
CA PHE A 64 -10.76 -8.10 -5.38
C PHE A 64 -10.53 -6.92 -6.33
N TYR A 65 -9.43 -6.18 -6.15
CA TYR A 65 -9.04 -5.06 -7.02
C TYR A 65 -8.40 -5.52 -8.34
N GLN A 66 -8.98 -6.52 -9.02
CA GLN A 66 -8.46 -7.03 -10.29
C GLN A 66 -9.10 -6.31 -11.48
N MET A 67 -8.26 -5.90 -12.43
CA MET A 67 -8.72 -5.28 -13.66
C MET A 67 -9.29 -6.34 -14.62
N GLU A 68 -10.41 -6.02 -15.26
CA GLU A 68 -11.02 -6.89 -16.28
C GLU A 68 -10.33 -6.77 -17.65
N GLY A 69 -9.46 -5.77 -17.81
CA GLY A 69 -8.77 -5.47 -19.07
C GLY A 69 -9.69 -4.93 -20.17
N GLN A 70 -10.91 -4.53 -19.83
CA GLN A 70 -11.84 -3.81 -20.70
C GLN A 70 -12.66 -2.84 -19.86
N VAL A 71 -13.06 -1.71 -20.43
CA VAL A 71 -14.03 -0.82 -19.80
C VAL A 71 -14.76 0.02 -20.83
N ASN A 72 -16.06 0.24 -20.62
CA ASN A 72 -16.83 1.21 -21.38
C ASN A 72 -16.71 2.59 -20.72
N PHE A 73 -16.24 3.60 -21.45
CA PHE A 73 -15.87 4.89 -20.87
C PHE A 73 -17.06 5.65 -20.29
N GLU A 74 -18.18 5.70 -21.00
CA GLU A 74 -19.37 6.42 -20.56
C GLU A 74 -19.95 5.78 -19.30
N THR A 75 -19.95 4.45 -19.24
CA THR A 75 -20.36 3.70 -18.05
C THR A 75 -19.43 3.96 -16.87
N LEU A 76 -18.11 3.96 -17.08
CA LEU A 76 -17.12 4.29 -16.06
C LEU A 76 -17.29 5.72 -15.53
N LYS A 77 -17.48 6.72 -16.43
CA LYS A 77 -17.72 8.11 -16.04
C LYS A 77 -19.01 8.27 -15.24
N LYS A 78 -20.06 7.52 -15.60
CA LYS A 78 -21.31 7.49 -14.84
C LYS A 78 -21.08 6.92 -13.45
N ARG A 79 -20.45 5.75 -13.32
CA ARG A 79 -20.12 5.14 -12.02
C ARG A 79 -19.25 6.04 -11.14
N LEU A 80 -18.30 6.76 -11.75
CA LEU A 80 -17.46 7.72 -11.06
C LEU A 80 -18.27 8.90 -10.50
N SER A 81 -19.17 9.47 -11.31
CA SER A 81 -20.06 10.57 -10.90
C SER A 81 -21.04 10.14 -9.79
N ASP A 82 -21.60 8.94 -9.93
CA ASP A 82 -22.59 8.38 -9.01
C ASP A 82 -21.96 7.81 -7.72
N LYS A 83 -20.62 7.83 -7.61
CA LYS A 83 -19.83 7.22 -6.51
C LYS A 83 -20.11 5.72 -6.32
N GLN A 84 -20.43 5.02 -7.40
CA GLN A 84 -20.71 3.58 -7.44
C GLN A 84 -19.64 2.83 -8.25
N LEU A 85 -18.38 3.07 -7.92
CA LEU A 85 -17.26 2.39 -8.57
C LEU A 85 -17.22 0.91 -8.17
N LEU A 86 -16.99 0.05 -9.16
CA LEU A 86 -16.64 -1.35 -8.93
C LEU A 86 -15.18 -1.46 -8.46
N ASP A 87 -14.83 -2.55 -7.81
CA ASP A 87 -13.44 -2.79 -7.40
C ASP A 87 -12.50 -2.87 -8.59
N SER A 88 -12.98 -3.42 -9.73
CA SER A 88 -12.26 -3.45 -11.00
C SER A 88 -12.10 -2.07 -11.68
N ASP A 89 -12.93 -1.08 -11.32
CA ASP A 89 -12.82 0.28 -11.88
C ASP A 89 -11.60 1.02 -11.32
N ARG A 90 -11.23 0.78 -10.05
CA ARG A 90 -10.12 1.50 -9.41
C ARG A 90 -8.76 1.26 -10.07
N PRO A 91 -8.31 0.01 -10.31
CA PRO A 91 -7.07 -0.23 -11.03
C PRO A 91 -7.16 0.26 -12.48
N MET A 92 -8.34 0.21 -13.11
CA MET A 92 -8.53 0.75 -14.46
C MET A 92 -8.39 2.28 -14.51
N LEU A 93 -8.96 3.01 -13.54
CA LEU A 93 -8.78 4.45 -13.39
C LEU A 93 -7.30 4.79 -13.14
N GLY A 94 -6.65 4.03 -12.26
CA GLY A 94 -5.21 4.17 -12.02
C GLY A 94 -4.39 3.94 -13.29
N LEU A 95 -4.76 2.97 -14.12
CA LEU A 95 -4.09 2.65 -15.38
C LEU A 95 -4.26 3.77 -16.42
N ILE A 96 -5.49 4.25 -16.60
CA ILE A 96 -5.83 5.38 -17.48
C ILE A 96 -5.05 6.64 -17.05
N GLU A 97 -5.01 6.90 -15.75
CA GLU A 97 -4.31 8.05 -15.21
C GLU A 97 -2.79 7.93 -15.32
N LEU A 98 -2.23 6.74 -15.06
CA LEU A 98 -0.81 6.45 -15.19
C LEU A 98 -0.35 6.54 -16.65
N ALA A 99 -1.21 6.11 -17.57
CA ALA A 99 -1.05 6.31 -19.01
C ALA A 99 -1.11 7.80 -19.43
N ARG A 100 -1.44 8.72 -18.52
CA ARG A 100 -1.75 10.14 -18.80
C ARG A 100 -2.84 10.30 -19.87
N ILE A 101 -3.73 9.33 -19.93
CA ILE A 101 -4.88 9.36 -20.81
C ILE A 101 -5.91 10.28 -20.15
N ASN A 102 -6.10 11.47 -20.70
CA ASN A 102 -7.18 12.34 -20.27
C ASN A 102 -8.49 11.89 -20.93
N LEU A 103 -9.39 11.36 -20.11
CA LEU A 103 -10.70 10.83 -20.50
C LEU A 103 -11.58 11.83 -21.26
N ASP A 104 -11.37 13.13 -21.08
CA ASP A 104 -12.13 14.17 -21.77
C ASP A 104 -11.48 14.56 -23.10
N GLN A 105 -10.16 14.40 -23.22
CA GLN A 105 -9.44 14.70 -24.46
C GLN A 105 -9.55 13.59 -25.51
N LEU A 106 -9.74 12.33 -25.11
CA LEU A 106 -9.86 11.22 -26.04
C LEU A 106 -11.16 11.24 -26.85
N VAL A 107 -12.27 11.65 -26.23
CA VAL A 107 -13.59 11.71 -26.88
C VAL A 107 -13.66 12.87 -27.89
N VAL A 108 -12.78 13.87 -27.74
CA VAL A 108 -12.72 15.08 -28.56
C VAL A 108 -11.65 14.99 -29.66
N ALA A 109 -10.81 13.94 -29.66
CA ALA A 109 -9.76 13.80 -30.66
C ALA A 109 -10.37 13.72 -32.07
N GLN A 110 -10.26 14.81 -32.83
CA GLN A 110 -10.80 14.91 -34.19
C GLN A 110 -9.99 14.08 -35.22
N ASN A 111 -8.81 13.60 -34.82
CA ASN A 111 -7.87 12.89 -35.67
C ASN A 111 -7.51 11.52 -35.08
N THR A 112 -7.85 10.46 -35.83
CA THR A 112 -7.52 9.07 -35.49
C THR A 112 -6.02 8.85 -35.31
N LEU A 113 -5.16 9.50 -36.09
CA LEU A 113 -3.70 9.35 -35.98
C LEU A 113 -3.16 9.93 -34.66
N GLU A 114 -3.71 11.07 -34.23
CA GLU A 114 -3.33 11.67 -32.95
C GLU A 114 -3.78 10.78 -31.79
N LEU A 115 -5.00 10.26 -31.87
CA LEU A 115 -5.54 9.32 -30.89
C LEU A 115 -4.64 8.09 -30.77
N VAL A 116 -4.33 7.43 -31.88
CA VAL A 116 -3.44 6.24 -31.92
C VAL A 116 -2.08 6.56 -31.32
N SER A 117 -1.43 7.66 -31.74
CA SER A 117 -0.11 8.06 -31.24
C SER A 117 -0.11 8.28 -29.73
N ARG A 118 -1.13 8.93 -29.18
CA ARG A 118 -1.29 9.14 -27.72
C ARG A 118 -1.46 7.82 -26.98
N ILE A 119 -2.30 6.93 -27.51
CA ILE A 119 -2.58 5.61 -26.91
C ILE A 119 -1.32 4.72 -26.95
N GLU A 120 -0.59 4.72 -28.04
CA GLU A 120 0.68 4.01 -28.16
C GLU A 120 1.74 4.58 -27.21
N GLY A 121 1.85 5.91 -27.11
CA GLY A 121 2.72 6.59 -26.15
C GLY A 121 2.41 6.18 -24.71
N ALA A 122 1.13 6.16 -24.34
CA ALA A 122 0.62 5.66 -23.07
C ALA A 122 1.01 4.20 -22.81
N GLY A 123 0.76 3.31 -23.78
CA GLY A 123 1.12 1.90 -23.72
C GLY A 123 2.62 1.68 -23.53
N ASN A 124 3.45 2.43 -24.26
CA ASN A 124 4.90 2.37 -24.16
C ASN A 124 5.42 2.83 -22.79
N TYR A 125 4.90 3.95 -22.28
CA TYR A 125 5.26 4.46 -20.96
C TYR A 125 4.92 3.44 -19.86
N LEU A 126 3.69 2.91 -19.88
CA LEU A 126 3.25 1.90 -18.92
C LEU A 126 4.05 0.60 -19.01
N SER A 127 4.33 0.14 -20.22
CA SER A 127 5.12 -1.07 -20.44
C SER A 127 6.49 -0.94 -19.78
N ARG A 128 7.18 0.19 -19.97
CA ARG A 128 8.49 0.44 -19.33
C ARG A 128 8.38 0.46 -17.81
N ARG A 129 7.41 1.20 -17.27
CA ARG A 129 7.20 1.33 -15.82
C ARG A 129 6.92 -0.02 -15.15
N ILE A 130 6.17 -0.90 -15.81
CA ILE A 130 5.85 -2.21 -15.24
C ILE A 130 7.01 -3.17 -15.39
N LEU A 131 7.71 -3.12 -16.53
CA LEU A 131 8.92 -3.90 -16.73
C LEU A 131 10.00 -3.54 -15.70
N ASP A 132 10.06 -2.31 -15.17
CA ASP A 132 11.00 -1.99 -14.07
C ASP A 132 10.91 -2.97 -12.88
N TYR A 133 9.74 -3.60 -12.68
CA TYR A 133 9.47 -4.49 -11.56
C TYR A 133 9.22 -5.93 -12.00
N TRP A 134 8.46 -6.14 -13.07
CA TRP A 134 8.06 -7.46 -13.55
C TRP A 134 9.20 -8.15 -14.32
N SER A 135 9.85 -9.13 -13.70
CA SER A 135 10.98 -9.86 -14.29
C SER A 135 10.56 -11.12 -15.06
N GLN A 136 9.35 -11.65 -14.82
CA GLN A 136 8.91 -12.97 -15.32
C GLN A 136 8.86 -13.07 -16.84
N ASN A 137 8.44 -11.99 -17.50
CA ASN A 137 8.43 -11.91 -18.96
C ASN A 137 8.77 -10.48 -19.37
N ARG A 138 9.96 -10.29 -19.94
CA ARG A 138 10.47 -9.00 -20.40
C ARG A 138 10.03 -8.62 -21.83
N HIS A 139 9.35 -9.54 -22.52
CA HIS A 139 8.89 -9.40 -23.91
C HIS A 139 7.46 -8.87 -24.02
N ILE A 140 6.86 -8.45 -22.91
CA ILE A 140 5.50 -7.94 -22.88
C ILE A 140 5.44 -6.45 -23.20
N GLN A 141 4.39 -6.05 -23.91
CA GLN A 141 4.03 -4.67 -24.17
C GLN A 141 2.53 -4.50 -23.91
N LEU A 142 2.17 -3.55 -23.07
CA LEU A 142 0.79 -3.11 -22.93
C LEU A 142 0.38 -2.30 -24.16
N ARG A 143 -0.75 -2.70 -24.74
CA ARG A 143 -1.39 -2.04 -25.87
C ARG A 143 -2.83 -1.74 -25.52
N PHE A 144 -3.25 -0.52 -25.78
CA PHE A 144 -4.62 -0.10 -25.56
C PHE A 144 -5.29 0.11 -26.90
N ASP A 145 -6.56 -0.27 -27.00
CA ASP A 145 -7.36 -0.09 -28.22
C ASP A 145 -8.67 0.59 -27.82
N LEU A 146 -8.99 1.70 -28.49
CA LEU A 146 -10.18 2.49 -28.22
C LEU A 146 -11.08 2.43 -29.45
N ARG A 147 -12.28 1.89 -29.28
CA ARG A 147 -13.23 1.71 -30.38
C ARG A 147 -14.65 2.03 -29.96
N PRO A 148 -15.49 2.56 -30.87
CA PRO A 148 -16.92 2.64 -30.62
C PRO A 148 -17.50 1.23 -30.46
N GLY A 149 -18.45 1.09 -29.55
CA GLY A 149 -19.21 -0.14 -29.34
C GLY A 149 -19.97 -0.57 -30.58
N ARG A 150 -20.09 -1.89 -30.76
CA ARG A 150 -20.79 -2.51 -31.89
C ARG A 150 -21.89 -3.44 -31.37
N ALA A 151 -22.93 -3.65 -32.18
CA ALA A 151 -24.07 -4.50 -31.81
C ALA A 151 -23.68 -5.95 -31.45
N GLY A 152 -22.57 -6.46 -31.99
CA GLY A 152 -22.03 -7.79 -31.69
C GLY A 152 -21.10 -7.85 -30.46
N ASP A 153 -20.82 -6.73 -29.81
CA ASP A 153 -19.97 -6.69 -28.63
C ASP A 153 -20.71 -7.26 -27.39
N PRO A 154 -19.97 -7.69 -26.35
CA PRO A 154 -20.56 -8.21 -25.11
C PRO A 154 -21.53 -7.24 -24.44
N PRO A 155 -22.48 -7.74 -23.60
CA PRO A 155 -23.37 -6.91 -22.78
C PRO A 155 -22.63 -5.79 -22.03
N GLY A 156 -23.09 -4.55 -22.23
CA GLY A 156 -22.49 -3.35 -21.63
C GLY A 156 -21.43 -2.65 -22.50
N PHE A 157 -21.07 -3.24 -23.65
CA PHE A 157 -20.08 -2.70 -24.58
C PHE A 157 -20.68 -2.41 -25.97
N GLN A 158 -21.99 -2.56 -26.17
CA GLN A 158 -22.59 -2.35 -27.49
C GLN A 158 -22.68 -0.89 -27.95
N ASN A 159 -22.53 0.07 -27.03
CA ASN A 159 -22.69 1.50 -27.28
C ASN A 159 -21.55 2.28 -26.63
N GLY A 160 -21.35 3.53 -27.04
CA GLY A 160 -20.31 4.40 -26.47
C GLY A 160 -18.90 4.01 -26.93
N THR A 161 -17.89 4.33 -26.13
CA THR A 161 -16.49 4.10 -26.44
C THR A 161 -15.91 3.05 -25.50
N ASN A 162 -15.40 1.96 -26.07
CA ASN A 162 -14.80 0.85 -25.35
C ASN A 162 -13.27 0.98 -25.36
N LEU A 163 -12.67 0.85 -24.19
CA LEU A 163 -11.24 0.66 -23.99
C LEU A 163 -10.95 -0.83 -23.80
N TRP A 164 -10.07 -1.37 -24.63
CA TRP A 164 -9.55 -2.73 -24.52
C TRP A 164 -8.08 -2.67 -24.16
N ALA A 165 -7.71 -3.27 -23.03
CA ALA A 165 -6.32 -3.41 -22.61
C ALA A 165 -5.80 -4.79 -23.03
N ASN A 166 -4.74 -4.78 -23.82
CA ASN A 166 -4.10 -5.94 -24.39
C ASN A 166 -2.63 -6.04 -23.96
N VAL A 167 -2.12 -7.26 -23.92
CA VAL A 167 -0.70 -7.56 -23.78
C VAL A 167 -0.24 -8.18 -25.08
N TYR A 168 0.69 -7.50 -25.75
CA TYR A 168 1.45 -8.08 -26.84
C TYR A 168 2.71 -8.75 -26.27
N ASP A 169 2.90 -10.03 -26.58
CA ASP A 169 4.10 -10.78 -26.25
C ASP A 169 4.97 -10.88 -27.52
N SER A 170 6.12 -10.21 -27.53
CA SER A 170 7.03 -10.21 -28.67
C SER A 170 7.86 -11.49 -28.82
N ALA A 171 7.93 -12.34 -27.79
CA ALA A 171 8.57 -13.64 -27.90
C ALA A 171 7.68 -14.63 -28.65
N HIS A 172 6.36 -14.57 -28.41
CA HIS A 172 5.37 -15.47 -29.02
C HIS A 172 4.56 -14.83 -30.16
N TRP A 173 4.78 -13.54 -30.43
CA TRP A 173 4.14 -12.77 -31.50
C TRP A 173 2.61 -12.77 -31.41
N VAL A 174 2.08 -12.80 -30.18
CA VAL A 174 0.65 -12.92 -29.90
C VAL A 174 0.16 -11.72 -29.10
N THR A 175 -1.06 -11.26 -29.40
CA THR A 175 -1.78 -10.28 -28.59
C THR A 175 -2.92 -10.97 -27.88
N VAL A 176 -2.96 -10.84 -26.55
CA VAL A 176 -4.05 -11.36 -25.72
C VAL A 176 -4.60 -10.25 -24.84
N ARG A 177 -5.83 -10.41 -24.37
CA ARG A 177 -6.43 -9.44 -23.45
C ARG A 177 -5.74 -9.51 -22.09
N VAL A 178 -5.61 -8.37 -21.41
CA VAL A 178 -5.03 -8.33 -20.05
C VAL A 178 -5.83 -9.21 -19.09
N GLY A 179 -7.17 -9.14 -19.16
CA GLY A 179 -8.07 -9.95 -18.32
C GLY A 179 -8.00 -11.45 -18.56
N THR A 180 -7.30 -11.92 -19.59
CA THR A 180 -7.09 -13.36 -19.86
C THR A 180 -5.68 -13.84 -19.49
N ARG A 181 -4.85 -12.98 -18.89
CA ARG A 181 -3.52 -13.35 -18.38
C ARG A 181 -3.64 -14.13 -17.07
N SER A 182 -2.51 -14.62 -16.55
CA SER A 182 -2.50 -15.28 -15.24
C SER A 182 -3.03 -14.35 -14.15
N ARG A 183 -3.73 -14.90 -13.16
CA ARG A 183 -4.26 -14.12 -12.02
C ARG A 183 -3.18 -13.29 -11.35
N GLY A 184 -1.99 -13.86 -11.16
CA GLY A 184 -0.84 -13.14 -10.60
C GLY A 184 -0.43 -11.92 -11.43
N PHE A 185 -0.39 -12.04 -12.76
CA PHE A 185 -0.10 -10.92 -13.64
C PHE A 185 -1.16 -9.82 -13.50
N ILE A 186 -2.44 -10.18 -13.55
CA ILE A 186 -3.56 -9.22 -13.43
C ILE A 186 -3.49 -8.50 -12.08
N TRP A 187 -3.30 -9.25 -11.00
CA TRP A 187 -3.18 -8.70 -9.64
C TRP A 187 -2.01 -7.72 -9.52
N PHE A 188 -0.82 -8.09 -9.99
CA PHE A 188 0.37 -7.24 -9.89
C PHE A 188 0.21 -5.94 -10.68
N PHE A 189 -0.34 -6.04 -11.90
CA PHE A 189 -0.59 -4.89 -12.75
C PHE A 189 -1.67 -3.98 -12.17
N SER A 190 -2.72 -4.57 -11.60
CA SER A 190 -3.77 -3.84 -10.89
C SER A 190 -3.22 -3.06 -9.73
N PHE A 191 -2.39 -3.70 -8.90
CA PHE A 191 -1.78 -3.09 -7.75
C PHE A 191 -0.90 -1.90 -8.14
N LEU A 192 -0.02 -2.06 -9.14
CA LEU A 192 0.83 -0.96 -9.63
C LEU A 192 0.01 0.22 -10.15
N ALA A 193 -1.02 -0.06 -10.96
CA ALA A 193 -1.86 0.96 -11.55
C ALA A 193 -2.63 1.74 -10.49
N TRP A 194 -3.29 1.02 -9.57
CA TRP A 194 -4.01 1.62 -8.45
C TRP A 194 -3.07 2.43 -7.55
N PHE A 195 -1.95 1.84 -7.13
CA PHE A 195 -1.04 2.50 -6.19
C PHE A 195 -0.42 3.77 -6.79
N SER A 196 -0.04 3.75 -8.06
CA SER A 196 0.51 4.93 -8.72
C SER A 196 -0.46 6.12 -8.76
N GLN A 197 -1.77 5.87 -8.80
CA GLN A 197 -2.77 6.93 -8.66
C GLN A 197 -2.79 7.49 -7.24
N GLN A 198 -2.65 6.64 -6.22
CA GLN A 198 -2.72 7.06 -4.81
C GLN A 198 -1.53 7.93 -4.39
N GLN A 199 -0.34 7.67 -4.95
CA GLN A 199 0.88 8.45 -4.69
C GLN A 199 0.73 9.95 -5.03
N LYS A 200 -0.07 10.32 -6.03
CA LYS A 200 -0.22 11.72 -6.45
C LYS A 200 -0.82 12.63 -5.39
N SER A 201 -1.48 12.07 -4.37
CA SER A 201 -2.02 12.86 -3.26
C SER A 201 -0.94 13.58 -2.45
N GLY A 202 0.33 13.15 -2.54
CA GLY A 202 1.46 13.72 -1.80
C GLY A 202 1.39 13.50 -0.29
N LYS A 203 0.37 12.81 0.21
CA LYS A 203 0.22 12.47 1.63
C LYS A 203 0.98 11.18 1.94
N PRO A 204 1.58 11.04 3.15
CA PRO A 204 2.07 9.75 3.63
C PRO A 204 0.95 8.70 3.59
N ILE A 205 1.31 7.48 3.21
CA ILE A 205 0.36 6.37 3.04
C ILE A 205 0.77 5.25 3.98
N ILE A 206 -0.20 4.67 4.68
CA ILE A 206 -0.07 3.37 5.33
C ILE A 206 -0.84 2.37 4.46
N LEU A 207 -0.08 1.53 3.76
CA LEU A 207 -0.59 0.51 2.86
C LEU A 207 -0.74 -0.82 3.61
N LEU A 208 -1.97 -1.32 3.64
CA LEU A 208 -2.35 -2.58 4.25
C LEU A 208 -2.64 -3.58 3.15
N LEU A 209 -1.92 -4.69 3.14
CA LEU A 209 -2.09 -5.75 2.14
C LEU A 209 -2.36 -7.08 2.84
N ASP A 210 -3.39 -7.79 2.39
CA ASP A 210 -3.67 -9.14 2.88
C ASP A 210 -3.16 -10.18 1.87
N GLU A 211 -2.27 -11.07 2.33
CA GLU A 211 -1.60 -12.10 1.52
C GLU A 211 -1.18 -11.62 0.11
N PRO A 212 -0.45 -10.48 0.01
CA PRO A 212 -0.11 -9.92 -1.28
C PRO A 212 0.75 -10.89 -2.07
N GLY A 213 0.22 -11.30 -3.23
CA GLY A 213 0.93 -12.22 -4.10
C GLY A 213 0.61 -13.69 -3.91
N ILE A 214 -0.50 -14.07 -3.27
CA ILE A 214 -0.98 -15.47 -3.22
C ILE A 214 -1.09 -16.13 -4.61
N PHE A 215 -1.33 -15.34 -5.66
CA PHE A 215 -1.38 -15.80 -7.06
C PHE A 215 -0.06 -15.64 -7.83
N LEU A 216 0.97 -15.10 -7.19
CA LEU A 216 2.29 -14.88 -7.77
C LEU A 216 3.17 -16.10 -7.50
N HIS A 217 3.97 -16.48 -8.50
CA HIS A 217 5.06 -17.42 -8.28
C HIS A 217 6.17 -16.74 -7.45
N ALA A 218 7.03 -17.54 -6.82
CA ALA A 218 8.10 -17.10 -5.93
C ALA A 218 8.93 -15.93 -6.47
N SER A 219 9.33 -16.00 -7.74
CA SER A 219 10.08 -14.95 -8.42
C SER A 219 9.31 -13.63 -8.54
N ALA A 220 8.00 -13.68 -8.78
CA ALA A 220 7.14 -12.50 -8.87
C ALA A 220 6.78 -11.92 -7.48
N GLN A 221 6.76 -12.75 -6.45
CA GLN A 221 6.72 -12.28 -5.05
C GLN A 221 8.00 -11.50 -4.70
N GLY A 222 9.17 -11.99 -5.14
CA GLY A 222 10.42 -11.24 -5.07
C GLY A 222 10.38 -9.91 -5.85
N ASP A 223 9.75 -9.89 -7.03
CA ASP A 223 9.51 -8.65 -7.80
C ASP A 223 8.68 -7.63 -6.99
N LEU A 224 7.67 -8.11 -6.27
CA LEU A 224 6.83 -7.28 -5.41
C LEU A 224 7.60 -6.71 -4.21
N LEU A 225 8.40 -7.52 -3.51
CA LEU A 225 9.25 -7.01 -2.42
C LEU A 225 10.22 -5.92 -2.91
N ARG A 226 10.83 -6.11 -4.08
CA ARG A 226 11.71 -5.08 -4.68
C ARG A 226 10.94 -3.81 -5.03
N PHE A 227 9.71 -3.93 -5.52
CA PHE A 227 8.85 -2.78 -5.74
C PHE A 227 8.59 -2.04 -4.42
N MET A 228 8.20 -2.75 -3.36
CA MET A 228 7.92 -2.14 -2.06
C MET A 228 9.14 -1.39 -1.51
N GLU A 229 10.32 -2.03 -1.52
CA GLU A 229 11.56 -1.39 -1.06
C GLU A 229 11.95 -0.16 -1.87
N LYS A 230 11.70 -0.16 -3.19
CA LYS A 230 12.14 0.93 -4.07
C LYS A 230 11.17 2.11 -4.08
N GLU A 231 9.87 1.86 -4.07
CA GLU A 231 8.84 2.89 -4.29
C GLU A 231 8.15 3.34 -3.00
N LEU A 232 8.15 2.52 -1.95
CA LEU A 232 7.38 2.81 -0.72
C LEU A 232 8.28 3.28 0.42
N LYS A 233 9.51 2.78 0.48
CA LYS A 233 10.45 3.08 1.56
C LYS A 233 10.73 4.59 1.70
N GLY A 234 10.65 5.08 2.93
CA GLY A 234 10.99 6.46 3.29
C GLY A 234 9.83 7.47 3.19
N GLN A 235 8.81 7.19 2.37
CA GLN A 235 7.63 8.07 2.22
C GLN A 235 6.33 7.40 2.67
N HIS A 236 6.28 6.07 2.61
CA HIS A 236 5.10 5.27 2.90
C HIS A 236 5.46 4.11 3.83
N GLN A 237 4.46 3.62 4.56
CA GLN A 237 4.59 2.42 5.39
C GLN A 237 3.77 1.30 4.75
N VAL A 238 4.32 0.08 4.76
CA VAL A 238 3.61 -1.11 4.31
C VAL A 238 3.49 -2.08 5.46
N ILE A 239 2.30 -2.61 5.67
CA ILE A 239 2.01 -3.69 6.61
C ILE A 239 1.28 -4.75 5.81
N TYR A 240 1.80 -5.98 5.85
CA TYR A 240 1.16 -7.09 5.16
C TYR A 240 1.25 -8.38 5.94
N THR A 241 0.27 -9.25 5.70
CA THR A 241 0.23 -10.63 6.18
C THR A 241 0.83 -11.55 5.10
N THR A 242 1.56 -12.59 5.50
CA THR A 242 1.94 -13.61 4.53
C THR A 242 2.24 -14.97 5.18
N HIS A 243 1.84 -16.04 4.49
CA HIS A 243 2.34 -17.39 4.72
C HIS A 243 3.50 -17.76 3.77
N SER A 244 3.80 -16.94 2.76
CA SER A 244 4.82 -17.26 1.76
C SER A 244 6.23 -16.92 2.28
N PRO A 245 7.17 -17.89 2.26
CA PRO A 245 8.57 -17.60 2.57
C PRO A 245 9.20 -16.61 1.59
N PHE A 246 8.72 -16.55 0.33
CA PHE A 246 9.28 -15.63 -0.67
C PHE A 246 8.76 -14.20 -0.56
N MET A 247 7.79 -13.96 0.33
CA MET A 247 7.32 -12.64 0.73
C MET A 247 8.01 -12.16 2.01
N ILE A 248 9.10 -12.82 2.42
CA ILE A 248 9.93 -12.41 3.56
C ILE A 248 11.32 -12.06 3.03
N ASP A 249 11.81 -10.86 3.38
CA ASP A 249 13.20 -10.48 3.09
C ASP A 249 14.12 -11.06 4.17
N PRO A 250 14.97 -12.05 3.85
CA PRO A 250 15.84 -12.73 4.81
C PRO A 250 16.89 -11.79 5.43
N ARG A 251 17.12 -10.61 4.84
CA ARG A 251 18.05 -9.59 5.35
C ARG A 251 17.43 -8.69 6.40
N HIS A 252 16.11 -8.78 6.62
CA HIS A 252 15.35 -7.84 7.44
C HIS A 252 14.35 -8.54 8.39
N PHE A 253 14.80 -9.59 9.10
CA PHE A 253 13.93 -10.33 10.03
C PHE A 253 13.40 -9.49 11.20
N GLU A 254 14.07 -8.38 11.55
CA GLU A 254 13.58 -7.43 12.56
C GLU A 254 12.23 -6.79 12.21
N ARG A 255 11.81 -6.88 10.94
CA ARG A 255 10.52 -6.38 10.45
C ARG A 255 9.39 -7.41 10.56
N VAL A 256 9.74 -8.68 10.76
CA VAL A 256 8.75 -9.75 10.85
C VAL A 256 8.05 -9.68 12.20
N ARG A 257 6.74 -9.90 12.18
CA ARG A 257 5.92 -10.13 13.38
C ARG A 257 5.21 -11.45 13.21
N ILE A 258 5.45 -12.37 14.15
CA ILE A 258 4.85 -13.71 14.13
C ILE A 258 3.56 -13.63 14.94
N VAL A 259 2.45 -14.04 14.34
CA VAL A 259 1.13 -14.04 14.98
C VAL A 259 0.72 -15.49 15.23
N ARG A 260 0.41 -15.84 16.48
CA ARG A 260 0.03 -17.21 16.87
C ARG A 260 -1.10 -17.21 17.88
N ASP A 261 -1.88 -18.27 17.91
CA ASP A 261 -2.83 -18.52 19.00
C ASP A 261 -2.27 -19.54 19.97
N ARG A 262 -1.77 -19.06 21.12
CA ARG A 262 -1.16 -19.93 22.13
C ARG A 262 -2.18 -20.82 22.84
N SER A 263 -3.48 -20.53 22.74
CA SER A 263 -4.51 -21.32 23.42
C SER A 263 -4.69 -22.71 22.80
N VAL A 264 -4.36 -22.87 21.52
CA VAL A 264 -4.55 -24.12 20.75
C VAL A 264 -3.26 -24.93 20.61
N GLU A 265 -2.10 -24.29 20.76
CA GLU A 265 -0.78 -24.91 20.52
C GLU A 265 -0.17 -25.56 21.77
N GLU A 266 -0.59 -25.11 22.96
CA GLU A 266 0.02 -25.54 24.23
C GLU A 266 -0.85 -26.58 24.92
N GLU A 267 -0.28 -27.75 25.24
CA GLU A 267 -1.02 -28.84 25.91
C GLU A 267 -1.46 -28.46 27.34
N ARG A 268 -0.81 -27.45 27.94
CA ARG A 268 -1.10 -26.99 29.29
C ARG A 268 -1.87 -25.66 29.24
N PRO A 269 -2.88 -25.48 30.10
CA PRO A 269 -3.57 -24.21 30.23
C PRO A 269 -2.58 -23.09 30.57
N LEU A 270 -2.56 -22.04 29.74
CA LEU A 270 -1.75 -20.86 29.98
C LEU A 270 -2.45 -19.91 30.96
N PRO A 271 -1.70 -19.07 31.69
CA PRO A 271 -2.26 -17.91 32.38
C PRO A 271 -3.10 -17.05 31.43
N LYS A 272 -4.20 -16.46 31.92
CA LYS A 272 -5.13 -15.66 31.09
C LYS A 272 -4.46 -14.50 30.34
N ASP A 273 -3.39 -13.94 30.89
CA ASP A 273 -2.59 -12.88 30.27
C ASP A 273 -1.72 -13.39 29.11
N GLN A 274 -1.45 -14.70 29.06
CA GLN A 274 -0.64 -15.37 28.04
C GLN A 274 -1.46 -16.20 27.05
N GLU A 275 -2.73 -16.43 27.34
CA GLU A 275 -3.70 -17.12 26.49
C GLU A 275 -4.15 -16.26 25.29
N GLY A 276 -4.59 -16.93 24.21
CA GLY A 276 -5.13 -16.33 22.99
C GLY A 276 -4.07 -15.91 21.95
N THR A 277 -4.48 -15.08 20.99
CA THR A 277 -3.61 -14.59 19.92
C THR A 277 -2.55 -13.63 20.44
N LYS A 278 -1.28 -13.95 20.21
CA LYS A 278 -0.11 -13.12 20.58
C LYS A 278 0.71 -12.78 19.34
N VAL A 279 1.36 -11.62 19.41
CA VAL A 279 2.27 -11.13 18.38
C VAL A 279 3.68 -11.10 18.95
N PHE A 280 4.61 -11.80 18.30
CA PHE A 280 6.01 -11.91 18.70
C PHE A 280 6.88 -11.11 17.73
N SER A 281 7.80 -10.32 18.28
CA SER A 281 8.80 -9.58 17.49
C SER A 281 10.13 -10.31 17.36
N ASP A 282 10.39 -11.26 18.26
CA ASP A 282 11.61 -12.07 18.26
C ASP A 282 11.29 -13.44 17.64
N PRO A 283 11.86 -13.76 16.46
CA PRO A 283 11.71 -15.07 15.84
C PRO A 283 12.11 -16.24 16.75
N LEU A 284 13.09 -16.05 17.65
CA LEU A 284 13.59 -17.11 18.53
C LEU A 284 12.58 -17.52 19.61
N GLN A 285 11.54 -16.71 19.84
CA GLN A 285 10.45 -17.00 20.77
C GLN A 285 9.30 -17.80 20.11
N ALA A 286 9.43 -18.08 18.81
CA ALA A 286 8.46 -18.83 18.05
C ALA A 286 8.78 -20.34 18.02
N ASP A 287 7.73 -21.14 17.90
CA ASP A 287 7.82 -22.59 17.74
C ASP A 287 8.34 -22.95 16.33
N PRO A 288 8.78 -24.21 16.10
CA PRO A 288 9.32 -24.65 14.82
C PRO A 288 8.37 -24.47 13.62
N GLY A 289 7.06 -24.59 13.81
CA GLY A 289 6.06 -24.43 12.74
C GLY A 289 5.94 -22.98 12.29
N SER A 290 5.93 -22.05 13.24
CA SER A 290 5.90 -20.60 12.97
C SER A 290 7.22 -20.05 12.41
N LEU A 291 8.32 -20.77 12.67
CA LEU A 291 9.63 -20.49 12.07
C LEU A 291 9.76 -20.99 10.63
N PHE A 292 8.87 -21.88 10.17
CA PHE A 292 9.01 -22.51 8.85
C PHE A 292 9.08 -21.52 7.68
N PRO A 293 8.25 -20.45 7.61
CA PRO A 293 8.40 -19.45 6.56
C PRO A 293 9.74 -18.71 6.62
N LEU A 294 10.27 -18.45 7.82
CA LEU A 294 11.58 -17.80 8.00
C LEU A 294 12.74 -18.72 7.60
N GLN A 295 12.66 -20.00 7.97
CA GLN A 295 13.59 -21.03 7.52
C GLN A 295 13.56 -21.17 6.01
N GLY A 296 12.37 -21.16 5.40
CA GLY A 296 12.21 -21.21 3.95
C GLY A 296 12.83 -20.00 3.24
N ALA A 297 12.62 -18.79 3.77
CA ALA A 297 13.21 -17.56 3.23
C ALA A 297 14.74 -17.60 3.30
N LEU A 298 15.29 -17.98 4.46
CA LEU A 298 16.74 -18.08 4.68
C LEU A 298 17.36 -19.19 3.82
N ALA A 299 16.74 -20.38 3.79
CA ALA A 299 17.21 -21.50 2.99
C ALA A 299 17.22 -21.16 1.50
N TYR A 300 16.19 -20.46 1.00
CA TYR A 300 16.16 -20.01 -0.38
C TYR A 300 17.35 -19.08 -0.68
N ASP A 301 17.60 -18.06 0.14
CA ASP A 301 18.72 -17.13 -0.04
C ASP A 301 20.09 -17.81 0.04
N ILE A 302 20.29 -18.68 1.04
CA ILE A 302 21.50 -19.49 1.18
C ILE A 302 21.69 -20.38 -0.05
N THR A 303 20.66 -21.09 -0.51
CA THR A 303 20.81 -21.95 -1.70
C THR A 303 21.19 -21.17 -2.95
N GLN A 304 20.68 -19.94 -3.16
CA GLN A 304 21.09 -19.10 -4.29
C GLN A 304 22.59 -18.75 -4.27
N THR A 305 23.21 -18.67 -3.08
CA THR A 305 24.64 -18.37 -2.93
C THR A 305 25.51 -19.63 -2.97
N LEU A 306 25.05 -20.74 -2.41
CA LEU A 306 25.82 -21.99 -2.32
C LEU A 306 26.10 -22.65 -3.68
N PHE A 307 25.29 -22.41 -4.71
CA PHE A 307 25.47 -22.99 -6.05
C PHE A 307 26.42 -22.20 -6.97
N ILE A 308 27.04 -21.11 -6.48
CA ILE A 308 27.97 -20.31 -7.28
C ILE A 308 29.33 -21.02 -7.43
N GLY A 309 29.72 -21.87 -6.46
CA GLY A 309 30.98 -22.61 -6.47
C GLY A 309 30.79 -24.13 -6.45
N PRO A 310 31.78 -24.93 -6.90
CA PRO A 310 31.71 -26.39 -6.85
C PRO A 310 31.73 -26.94 -5.41
N ASN A 311 32.28 -26.18 -4.47
CA ASN A 311 32.34 -26.51 -3.04
C ASN A 311 31.98 -25.27 -2.22
N SER A 312 31.05 -25.41 -1.28
CA SER A 312 30.61 -24.33 -0.39
C SER A 312 30.63 -24.82 1.05
N LEU A 313 31.24 -24.02 1.95
CA LEU A 313 31.36 -24.32 3.37
C LEU A 313 30.51 -23.33 4.18
N ILE A 314 29.51 -23.85 4.90
CA ILE A 314 28.65 -23.07 5.79
C ILE A 314 29.30 -23.00 7.16
N ILE A 315 29.31 -21.81 7.75
CA ILE A 315 29.91 -21.49 9.03
C ILE A 315 28.92 -20.70 9.90
N GLU A 316 29.12 -20.69 11.22
CA GLU A 316 28.18 -20.07 12.16
C GLU A 316 28.35 -18.55 12.21
N GLY A 317 29.60 -18.05 12.11
CA GLY A 317 29.84 -16.62 12.17
C GLY A 317 31.16 -16.14 11.55
N VAL A 318 31.37 -14.83 11.60
CA VAL A 318 32.57 -14.16 11.05
C VAL A 318 33.87 -14.68 11.69
N SER A 319 33.81 -15.08 12.97
CA SER A 319 34.94 -15.68 13.67
C SER A 319 35.43 -16.95 13.00
N ASP A 320 34.51 -17.83 12.58
CA ASP A 320 34.85 -19.08 11.90
C ASP A 320 35.48 -18.80 10.54
N LEU A 321 34.98 -17.79 9.82
CA LEU A 321 35.53 -17.38 8.52
C LEU A 321 37.00 -16.98 8.66
N ILE A 322 37.27 -16.08 9.62
CA ILE A 322 38.62 -15.59 9.88
C ILE A 322 39.52 -16.73 10.31
N TYR A 323 39.03 -17.61 11.21
CA TYR A 323 39.80 -18.74 11.71
C TYR A 323 40.17 -19.72 10.58
N LEU A 324 39.20 -20.11 9.76
CA LEU A 324 39.39 -21.02 8.63
C LEU A 324 40.30 -20.42 7.54
N GLN A 325 40.15 -19.14 7.22
CA GLN A 325 41.05 -18.44 6.29
C GLN A 325 42.48 -18.38 6.82
N THR A 326 42.64 -18.10 8.12
CA THR A 326 43.97 -18.00 8.76
C THR A 326 44.66 -19.36 8.77
N ILE A 327 43.97 -20.43 9.16
CA ILE A 327 44.54 -21.79 9.13
C ILE A 327 44.87 -22.22 7.71
N SER A 328 43.97 -21.98 6.75
CA SER A 328 44.18 -22.34 5.34
C SER A 328 45.32 -21.56 4.68
N ALA A 329 45.75 -20.42 5.23
CA ALA A 329 46.89 -19.68 4.73
C ALA A 329 48.24 -20.19 5.30
N ILE A 330 48.19 -20.94 6.40
CA ILE A 330 49.37 -21.48 7.10
C ILE A 330 49.66 -22.92 6.67
N LEU A 331 48.62 -23.69 6.34
CA LEU A 331 48.69 -25.03 5.74
C LEU A 331 48.87 -24.94 4.23
#